data_AF-A0A409XMC6-F1
#
_entry.id   AF-A0A409XMC6-F1
#
_cell.length_a   1.000
_cell.length_b   1.000
_cell.length_c   1.000
_cell.angle_alpha   90.00
_cell.angle_beta   90.00
_cell.angle_gamma   90.00
#
_symmetry.space_group_name_H-M   'P 1'
#
loop_
_entity.id
_entity.type
_entity.pdbx_description
1 polymer ?
#
loop_
_entity_poly.entity_id
_entity_poly.type
_entity_poly.pdbx_seq_one_letter_code
_entity_poly.pdbx_strand_id
1 'polypeptide(L)'
;MVALYSDDMLIGTLSTQLLQDSLRGRTKTCIIATISPASLNIKETLSTLEYALRAKSIWKKPEINQRMMRYSLLKDHIVEIEQLEADLLAACEKNGIWFSEEQCKQCVAESELRETELVEVKKQVTIIGNQMGAVCDEYDQSIALLKSREEELDKIRIILKQTENVLCQLEADLLR
;
A
#
# COMPACT_ATOMS: atom_id res chain seq x y z
N MET A 1 -16.34 -14.89 -29.43
CA MET A 1 -16.57 -15.66 -28.20
C MET A 1 -15.83 -14.96 -27.06
N VAL A 2 -16.52 -14.08 -26.35
CA VAL A 2 -16.05 -13.43 -25.12
C VAL A 2 -17.20 -13.50 -24.12
N ALA A 3 -16.83 -13.86 -22.89
CA ALA A 3 -17.57 -13.74 -21.63
C ALA A 3 -18.87 -14.52 -21.48
N LEU A 4 -18.79 -15.71 -20.88
CA LEU A 4 -19.52 -16.06 -19.65
C LEU A 4 -18.66 -17.09 -18.90
N TYR A 5 -18.01 -16.67 -17.80
CA TYR A 5 -17.50 -17.59 -16.78
C TYR A 5 -17.65 -16.90 -15.43
N SER A 6 -18.89 -16.91 -14.96
CA SER A 6 -19.17 -17.17 -13.55
C SER A 6 -18.84 -18.64 -13.30
N ASP A 7 -18.09 -18.91 -12.24
CA ASP A 7 -17.97 -20.20 -11.55
C ASP A 7 -18.00 -21.47 -12.42
N ASP A 8 -16.80 -21.87 -12.89
CA ASP A 8 -16.37 -23.26 -13.20
C ASP A 8 -15.49 -23.31 -14.46
N MET A 9 -14.17 -23.16 -14.33
CA MET A 9 -13.30 -23.56 -15.44
C MET A 9 -11.90 -23.96 -14.99
N LEU A 10 -11.82 -25.13 -14.36
CA LEU A 10 -10.57 -25.89 -14.17
C LEU A 10 -10.02 -26.52 -15.47
N ILE A 11 -10.62 -26.22 -16.64
CA ILE A 11 -10.23 -26.79 -17.93
C ILE A 11 -9.77 -25.67 -18.88
N GLY A 12 -8.75 -24.93 -18.47
CA GLY A 12 -7.89 -24.28 -19.46
C GLY A 12 -7.10 -25.38 -20.18
N THR A 13 -7.18 -25.45 -21.52
CA THR A 13 -6.34 -26.35 -22.34
C THR A 13 -4.89 -26.37 -21.84
N LEU A 14 -4.19 -27.52 -21.88
CA LEU A 14 -2.84 -27.73 -21.32
C LEU A 14 -1.85 -26.58 -21.61
N SER A 15 -1.94 -25.98 -22.81
CA SER A 15 -1.13 -24.83 -23.22
C SER A 15 -1.38 -23.56 -22.39
N THR A 16 -2.62 -23.29 -21.97
CA THR A 16 -2.97 -22.12 -21.15
C THR A 16 -2.57 -22.27 -19.69
N GLN A 17 -2.51 -23.49 -19.15
CA GLN A 17 -2.01 -23.74 -17.79
C GLN A 17 -0.49 -23.49 -17.72
N LEU A 18 0.27 -23.95 -18.71
CA LEU A 18 1.72 -23.68 -18.78
C LEU A 18 2.03 -22.19 -18.99
N LEU A 19 1.17 -21.49 -19.72
CA LEU A 19 1.32 -20.05 -19.98
C LEU A 19 0.68 -19.18 -18.89
N GLN A 20 -0.04 -19.75 -17.92
CA GLN A 20 -0.71 -18.98 -16.87
C GLN A 20 0.30 -18.18 -16.05
N ASP A 21 1.40 -18.79 -15.66
CA ASP A 21 2.50 -18.11 -14.96
C ASP A 21 3.22 -17.09 -15.86
N SER A 22 3.21 -17.36 -17.17
CA SER A 22 3.76 -16.47 -18.19
C SER A 22 2.81 -15.37 -18.65
N LEU A 23 1.56 -15.31 -18.20
CA LEU A 23 0.60 -14.25 -18.57
C LEU A 23 -0.01 -13.54 -17.37
N ARG A 24 -0.09 -14.20 -16.21
CA ARG A 24 -0.58 -13.63 -14.94
C ARG A 24 0.48 -13.58 -13.84
N GLY A 25 1.64 -14.21 -14.03
CA GLY A 25 2.72 -14.27 -13.03
C GLY A 25 3.78 -13.16 -13.12
N ARG A 26 4.86 -13.35 -12.36
CA ARG A 26 5.92 -12.37 -12.06
C ARG A 26 7.02 -12.29 -13.14
N THR A 27 6.72 -12.70 -14.35
CA THR A 27 7.68 -12.86 -15.46
C THR A 27 7.61 -11.70 -16.44
N LYS A 28 8.75 -11.32 -17.03
CA LYS A 28 8.79 -10.43 -18.19
C LYS A 28 8.37 -11.23 -19.43
N THR A 29 7.31 -10.81 -20.10
CA THR A 29 6.74 -11.54 -21.25
C THR A 29 6.62 -10.62 -22.45
N CYS A 30 7.03 -11.12 -23.62
CA CYS A 30 6.83 -10.47 -24.90
C CYS A 30 5.95 -11.37 -25.79
N ILE A 31 5.00 -10.78 -26.50
CA ILE A 31 4.15 -11.47 -27.46
C ILE A 31 4.51 -10.92 -28.85
N ILE A 32 4.84 -11.82 -29.77
CA ILE A 32 5.19 -11.49 -31.16
C ILE A 32 3.99 -11.85 -32.04
N ALA A 33 3.40 -10.84 -32.68
CA ALA A 33 2.33 -11.02 -33.64
C ALA A 33 2.92 -11.08 -35.06
N THR A 34 2.76 -12.22 -35.74
CA THR A 34 3.15 -12.37 -37.15
C THR A 34 1.94 -12.09 -38.04
N ILE A 35 2.12 -11.20 -39.02
CA ILE A 35 1.07 -10.80 -39.95
C ILE A 35 1.55 -10.91 -41.39
N SER A 36 0.63 -11.21 -42.30
CA SER A 36 0.88 -11.26 -43.74
C SER A 36 0.35 -9.98 -44.39
N PRO A 37 1.11 -9.29 -45.26
CA PRO A 37 0.67 -8.05 -45.91
C PRO A 37 -0.32 -8.28 -47.07
N ALA A 38 -0.70 -9.53 -47.36
CA ALA A 38 -1.59 -9.85 -48.46
C ALA A 38 -3.02 -9.33 -48.21
N SER A 39 -3.62 -8.70 -49.24
CA SER A 39 -4.98 -8.14 -49.16
C SER A 39 -6.07 -9.19 -48.88
N LEU A 40 -5.83 -10.46 -49.22
CA LEU A 40 -6.73 -11.57 -48.92
C LEU A 40 -6.85 -11.84 -47.40
N ASN A 41 -5.81 -11.52 -46.64
CA ASN A 41 -5.68 -11.88 -45.22
C ASN A 41 -5.95 -10.69 -44.28
N ILE A 42 -6.56 -9.61 -44.78
CA ILE A 42 -6.82 -8.38 -43.99
C ILE A 42 -7.68 -8.69 -42.76
N LYS A 43 -8.68 -9.56 -42.89
CA LYS A 43 -9.58 -9.94 -41.78
C LYS A 43 -8.85 -10.63 -40.62
N GLU A 44 -7.97 -11.58 -40.94
CA GLU A 44 -7.17 -12.30 -39.95
C GLU A 44 -6.07 -11.40 -39.36
N THR A 45 -5.51 -10.52 -40.19
CA THR A 45 -4.51 -9.52 -39.76
C THR A 45 -5.10 -8.57 -38.72
N LEU A 46 -6.32 -8.08 -38.96
CA LEU A 46 -7.03 -7.21 -38.02
C LEU A 46 -7.32 -7.95 -36.71
N SER A 47 -7.79 -9.19 -36.79
CA SER A 47 -8.07 -10.02 -35.60
C SER A 47 -6.80 -10.28 -34.77
N THR A 48 -5.67 -10.52 -35.43
CA THR A 48 -4.35 -10.70 -34.78
C THR A 48 -3.87 -9.41 -34.10
N LEU A 49 -4.06 -8.26 -34.75
CA LEU A 49 -3.68 -6.96 -34.21
C LEU A 49 -4.54 -6.57 -33.00
N GLU A 50 -5.85 -6.81 -33.05
CA GLU A 50 -6.76 -6.60 -31.92
C GLU A 50 -6.38 -7.45 -30.70
N TYR A 51 -5.92 -8.69 -30.94
CA TYR A 51 -5.41 -9.53 -29.87
C TYR A 51 -4.10 -8.96 -29.28
N ALA A 52 -3.16 -8.54 -30.12
CA ALA A 52 -1.90 -7.93 -29.69
C ALA A 52 -2.14 -6.64 -28.85
N LEU A 53 -3.10 -5.82 -29.25
CA LEU A 53 -3.48 -4.60 -28.52
C LEU A 53 -4.06 -4.91 -27.14
N ARG A 54 -4.93 -5.92 -27.04
CA ARG A 54 -5.44 -6.39 -25.74
C ARG A 54 -4.30 -6.93 -24.88
N ALA A 55 -3.41 -7.73 -25.45
CA ALA A 55 -2.27 -8.29 -24.74
C ALA A 55 -1.29 -7.22 -24.21
N LYS A 56 -1.12 -6.10 -24.94
CA LYS A 56 -0.32 -4.94 -24.48
C LYS A 56 -0.85 -4.32 -23.18
N SER A 57 -2.16 -4.38 -22.95
CA SER A 57 -2.79 -3.83 -21.75
C SER A 57 -2.67 -4.73 -20.51
N ILE A 58 -2.03 -5.89 -20.62
CA ILE A 58 -1.80 -6.79 -19.48
C ILE A 58 -0.60 -6.27 -18.68
N TRP A 59 -0.89 -5.54 -17.61
CA TRP A 59 0.12 -5.02 -16.69
C TRP A 59 0.64 -6.12 -15.78
N LYS A 60 1.95 -6.29 -15.76
CA LYS A 60 2.65 -7.22 -14.86
C LYS A 60 3.56 -6.48 -13.90
N LYS A 61 3.75 -7.06 -12.71
CA LYS A 61 4.79 -6.67 -11.76
C LYS A 61 5.89 -7.73 -11.81
N PRO A 62 6.92 -7.57 -12.66
CA PRO A 62 8.03 -8.50 -12.69
C PRO A 62 8.83 -8.36 -11.39
N GLU A 63 8.83 -9.41 -10.59
CA GLU A 63 9.62 -9.49 -9.37
C GLU A 63 10.89 -10.28 -9.67
N ILE A 64 12.03 -9.82 -9.16
CA ILE A 64 13.27 -10.60 -9.22
C ILE A 64 13.02 -11.82 -8.33
N ASN A 65 13.02 -13.02 -8.92
CA ASN A 65 13.03 -14.28 -8.18
C ASN A 65 14.34 -14.37 -7.39
N GLN A 66 14.30 -13.77 -6.21
CA GLN A 66 15.39 -13.73 -5.25
C GLN A 66 15.72 -15.16 -4.84
N ARG A 67 16.77 -15.74 -5.42
CA ARG A 67 17.44 -16.92 -4.83
C ARG A 67 17.90 -16.68 -3.38
N MET A 68 17.89 -15.42 -2.90
CA MET A 68 18.05 -15.05 -1.48
C MET A 68 17.05 -15.78 -0.57
N MET A 69 15.85 -16.11 -1.09
CA MET A 69 14.84 -16.77 -0.28
C MET A 69 15.18 -18.23 0.01
N ARG A 70 15.92 -18.97 -0.84
CA ARG A 70 16.24 -20.37 -0.52
C ARG A 70 17.19 -20.49 0.67
N TYR A 71 18.21 -19.64 0.73
CA TYR A 71 19.13 -19.64 1.86
C TYR A 71 18.48 -19.04 3.11
N SER A 72 17.65 -18.00 2.96
CA SER A 72 16.86 -17.46 4.08
C SER A 72 15.86 -18.47 4.61
N LEU A 73 15.03 -19.06 3.75
CA LEU A 73 14.06 -20.10 4.15
C LEU A 73 14.75 -21.32 4.73
N LEU A 74 15.88 -21.75 4.15
CA LEU A 74 16.63 -22.86 4.71
C LEU A 74 17.18 -22.50 6.09
N LYS A 75 17.65 -21.27 6.29
CA LYS A 75 18.05 -20.77 7.61
C LYS A 75 16.88 -20.73 8.58
N ASP A 76 15.73 -20.20 8.17
CA ASP A 76 14.54 -20.10 9.00
C ASP A 76 14.07 -21.50 9.41
N HIS A 77 14.09 -22.47 8.47
CA HIS A 77 13.80 -23.87 8.77
C HIS A 77 14.86 -24.53 9.66
N ILE A 78 16.15 -24.22 9.51
CA ILE A 78 17.20 -24.74 10.40
C ILE A 78 16.98 -24.19 11.82
N VAL A 79 16.68 -22.91 11.96
CA VAL A 79 16.38 -22.28 13.25
C VAL A 79 15.13 -22.89 13.88
N GLU A 80 14.09 -23.14 13.10
CA GLU A 80 12.87 -23.80 13.57
C GLU A 80 13.12 -25.25 14.01
N ILE A 81 13.95 -26.00 13.28
CA ILE A 81 14.39 -27.34 13.67
C ILE A 81 15.19 -27.29 14.97
N GLU A 82 16.14 -26.37 15.10
CA GLU A 82 16.94 -26.19 16.33
C GLU A 82 16.06 -25.83 17.53
N GLN A 83 15.04 -24.98 17.34
CA GLN A 83 14.05 -24.64 18.37
C GLN A 83 13.21 -25.85 18.77
N LEU A 84 12.71 -26.62 17.81
CA LEU A 84 11.92 -27.82 18.09
C LEU A 84 12.76 -28.94 18.73
N GLU A 85 14.02 -29.08 18.35
CA GLU A 85 14.97 -29.99 19.01
C GLU A 85 15.25 -29.54 20.45
N ALA A 86 15.40 -28.23 20.69
CA ALA A 86 15.54 -27.69 22.04
C ALA A 86 14.28 -27.90 22.89
N ASP A 87 13.08 -27.72 22.31
CA ASP A 87 11.80 -27.96 23.00
C ASP A 87 11.57 -29.45 23.30
N LEU A 88 11.98 -30.34 22.40
CA LEU A 88 11.93 -31.79 22.61
C LEU A 88 12.94 -32.25 23.65
N LEU A 89 14.15 -31.69 23.66
CA LEU A 89 15.15 -31.92 24.72
C LEU A 89 14.62 -31.41 26.07
N ALA A 90 14.03 -30.21 26.10
CA ALA A 90 13.39 -29.65 27.29
C ALA A 90 12.19 -30.50 27.77
N ALA A 91 11.46 -31.14 26.86
CA ALA A 91 10.36 -32.05 27.18
C ALA A 91 10.84 -33.43 27.67
N CYS A 92 11.97 -33.94 27.14
CA CYS A 92 12.59 -35.19 27.56
C CYS A 92 13.35 -35.06 28.89
N GLU A 93 13.90 -33.89 29.20
CA GLU A 93 14.57 -33.57 30.46
C GLU A 93 13.60 -33.24 31.61
N LYS A 94 12.37 -33.77 31.58
CA LYS A 94 11.46 -33.82 32.74
C LYS A 94 11.96 -34.72 33.89
N ASN A 95 13.28 -34.76 34.09
CA ASN A 95 13.99 -35.00 35.34
C ASN A 95 14.75 -33.72 35.78
N GLY A 96 14.04 -32.60 35.94
CA GLY A 96 14.05 -31.87 37.21
C GLY A 96 15.15 -30.84 37.53
N ILE A 97 16.01 -30.38 36.62
CA ILE A 97 16.84 -29.18 36.86
C ILE A 97 16.86 -28.30 35.60
N TRP A 98 16.16 -27.18 35.68
CA TRP A 98 15.94 -26.23 34.59
C TRP A 98 17.10 -25.22 34.53
N PHE A 99 17.90 -25.28 33.46
CA PHE A 99 18.98 -24.34 33.10
C PHE A 99 20.21 -24.33 34.03
N SER A 100 21.39 -24.12 33.43
CA SER A 100 22.53 -23.59 34.19
C SER A 100 22.14 -22.22 34.74
N GLU A 101 22.50 -21.95 35.99
CA GLU A 101 22.25 -20.67 36.69
C GLU A 101 22.73 -19.45 35.86
N GLU A 102 23.72 -19.67 34.99
CA GLU A 102 24.33 -18.69 34.11
C GLU A 102 23.41 -18.26 32.94
N GLN A 103 22.65 -19.19 32.36
CA GLN A 103 21.74 -18.90 31.24
C GLN A 103 20.46 -18.19 31.70
N CYS A 104 19.97 -18.51 32.90
CA CYS A 104 18.86 -17.78 33.51
C CYS A 104 19.26 -16.31 33.79
N LYS A 105 20.45 -16.09 34.35
CA LYS A 105 20.98 -14.74 34.60
C LYS A 105 21.15 -13.94 33.30
N GLN A 106 21.64 -14.57 32.23
CA GLN A 106 21.84 -13.91 30.95
C GLN A 106 20.51 -13.53 30.27
N CYS A 107 19.52 -14.43 30.25
CA CYS A 107 18.20 -14.13 29.70
C CYS A 107 17.47 -13.01 30.46
N VAL A 108 17.60 -12.98 31.80
CA VAL A 108 16.99 -11.91 32.62
C VAL A 108 17.67 -10.57 32.33
N ALA A 109 19.00 -10.51 32.30
CA ALA A 109 19.74 -9.28 32.01
C ALA A 109 19.44 -8.73 30.59
N GLU A 110 19.29 -9.61 29.60
CA GLU A 110 18.95 -9.22 28.24
C GLU A 110 17.49 -8.73 28.11
N SER A 111 16.58 -9.30 28.90
CA SER A 111 15.19 -8.82 29.01
C SER A 111 15.11 -7.44 29.66
N GLU A 112 15.88 -7.21 30.74
CA GLU A 112 15.96 -5.92 31.42
C GLU A 112 16.51 -4.81 30.49
N LEU A 113 17.55 -5.11 29.71
CA LEU A 113 18.10 -4.16 28.73
C LEU A 113 17.04 -3.76 27.69
N ARG A 114 16.35 -4.74 27.08
CA ARG A 114 15.27 -4.48 26.12
C ARG A 114 14.15 -3.65 26.72
N GLU A 115 13.82 -3.87 27.99
CA GLU A 115 12.78 -3.10 28.68
C GLU A 115 13.20 -1.63 28.86
N THR A 116 14.47 -1.35 29.18
CA THR A 116 14.99 0.02 29.26
C THR A 116 14.93 0.75 27.91
N GLU A 117 15.34 0.09 26.82
CA GLU A 117 15.26 0.64 25.46
C GLU A 117 13.81 0.91 25.06
N LEU A 118 12.87 0.01 25.37
CA LEU A 118 11.44 0.21 25.12
C LEU A 118 10.88 1.40 25.89
N VAL A 119 11.31 1.61 27.15
CA VAL A 119 10.89 2.76 27.95
C VAL A 119 11.42 4.06 27.35
N GLU A 120 12.66 4.09 26.85
CA GLU A 120 13.24 5.25 26.20
C GLU A 120 12.52 5.62 24.89
N VAL A 121 12.27 4.63 24.03
CA VAL A 121 11.52 4.84 22.78
C VAL A 121 10.10 5.31 23.08
N LYS A 122 9.41 4.72 24.06
CA LYS A 122 8.07 5.16 24.49
C LYS A 122 8.08 6.62 24.94
N LYS A 123 9.08 7.06 25.72
CA LYS A 123 9.22 8.47 26.13
C LYS A 123 9.38 9.39 24.92
N GLN A 124 10.19 9.02 23.94
CA GLN A 124 10.34 9.81 22.70
C GLN A 124 9.00 9.92 21.93
N VAL A 125 8.26 8.82 21.82
CA VAL A 125 6.92 8.80 21.19
C VAL A 125 5.94 9.71 21.93
N THR A 126 5.93 9.72 23.27
CA THR A 126 5.07 10.63 24.04
C THR A 126 5.45 12.09 23.81
N ILE A 127 6.74 12.42 23.76
CA ILE A 127 7.20 13.80 23.52
C ILE A 127 6.77 14.28 22.13
N ILE A 128 7.03 13.47 21.10
CA ILE A 128 6.62 13.78 19.72
C ILE A 128 5.11 13.88 19.61
N GLY A 129 4.37 12.99 20.28
CA GLY A 129 2.91 13.04 20.35
C GLY A 129 2.39 14.35 20.95
N ASN A 130 3.01 14.83 22.04
CA ASN A 130 2.64 16.10 22.66
C ASN A 130 2.96 17.31 21.76
N GLN A 131 4.11 17.31 21.08
CA GLN A 131 4.46 18.34 20.10
C GLN A 131 3.46 18.36 18.94
N MET A 132 3.08 17.18 18.44
CA MET A 132 2.08 17.07 17.39
C MET A 132 0.69 17.53 17.84
N GLY A 133 0.30 17.23 19.08
CA GLY A 133 -0.95 17.73 19.66
C GLY A 133 -1.00 19.25 19.71
N ALA A 134 0.07 19.90 20.22
CA ALA A 134 0.14 21.35 20.27
C ALA A 134 0.04 22.01 18.88
N VAL A 135 0.72 21.42 17.90
CA VAL A 135 0.65 21.89 16.50
C VAL A 135 -0.76 21.73 15.93
N CYS A 136 -1.45 20.63 16.20
CA CYS A 136 -2.85 20.44 15.79
C CYS A 136 -3.78 21.50 16.42
N ASP A 137 -3.61 21.79 17.70
CA ASP A 137 -4.41 22.81 18.41
C ASP A 137 -4.20 24.22 17.81
N GLU A 138 -2.96 24.57 17.43
CA GLU A 138 -2.64 25.82 16.74
C GLU A 138 -3.29 25.90 15.36
N TYR A 139 -3.26 24.80 14.59
CA TYR A 139 -3.93 24.74 13.29
C TYR A 139 -5.45 24.89 13.43
N ASP A 140 -6.07 24.24 14.42
CA ASP A 140 -7.51 24.35 14.68
C ASP A 140 -7.93 25.78 15.04
N GLN A 141 -7.12 26.47 15.86
CA GLN A 141 -7.31 27.89 16.17
C GLN A 141 -7.21 28.76 14.91
N SER A 142 -6.19 28.53 14.07
CA SER A 142 -6.04 29.26 12.81
C SER A 142 -7.21 29.04 11.86
N ILE A 143 -7.72 27.80 11.76
CA ILE A 143 -8.88 27.47 10.92
C ILE A 143 -10.14 28.18 11.45
N ALA A 144 -10.35 28.20 12.77
CA ALA A 144 -11.49 28.88 13.37
C ALA A 144 -11.47 30.40 13.11
N LEU A 145 -10.29 31.03 13.24
CA LEU A 145 -10.12 32.45 12.92
C LEU A 145 -10.38 32.75 11.45
N LEU A 146 -9.88 31.91 10.53
CA LEU A 146 -10.13 32.08 9.09
C LEU A 146 -11.62 32.01 8.75
N LYS A 147 -12.36 31.07 9.34
CA LYS A 147 -13.82 30.98 9.17
C LYS A 147 -14.54 32.25 9.65
N SER A 148 -14.17 32.78 10.82
CA SER A 148 -14.77 34.03 11.32
C SER A 148 -14.47 35.22 10.42
N ARG A 149 -13.26 35.31 9.86
CA ARG A 149 -12.90 36.35 8.89
C ARG A 149 -13.63 36.22 7.57
N GLU A 150 -13.86 34.99 7.10
CA GLU A 150 -14.65 34.73 5.89
C GLU A 150 -16.09 35.21 6.06
N GLU A 151 -16.71 34.95 7.21
CA GLU A 151 -18.05 35.46 7.54
C GLU A 151 -18.11 37.00 7.60
N GLU A 152 -17.07 37.65 8.13
CA GLU A 152 -16.97 39.12 8.14
C GLU A 152 -16.83 39.68 6.72
N LEU A 153 -15.99 39.06 5.88
CA LEU A 153 -15.81 39.46 4.49
C LEU A 153 -17.10 39.31 3.68
N ASP A 154 -17.88 38.26 3.92
CA ASP A 154 -19.18 38.07 3.27
C ASP A 154 -20.19 39.14 3.70
N LYS A 155 -20.24 39.50 4.99
CA LYS A 155 -21.08 40.60 5.48
C LYS A 155 -20.70 41.93 4.81
N ILE A 156 -19.40 42.25 4.78
CA ILE A 156 -18.90 43.47 4.15
C ILE A 156 -19.22 43.49 2.65
N ARG A 157 -19.06 42.35 1.96
CA ARG A 157 -19.38 42.20 0.54
C ARG A 157 -20.87 42.46 0.26
N ILE A 158 -21.76 41.96 1.12
CA ILE A 158 -23.21 42.21 1.01
C ILE A 158 -23.50 43.71 1.18
N ILE A 159 -22.91 44.35 2.20
CA ILE A 159 -23.12 45.78 2.48
C ILE A 159 -22.60 46.64 1.33
N LEU A 160 -21.39 46.37 0.81
CA LEU A 160 -20.83 47.09 -0.33
C LEU A 160 -21.76 47.03 -1.54
N LYS A 161 -22.26 45.83 -1.86
CA LYS A 161 -23.20 45.64 -2.97
C LYS A 161 -24.51 46.40 -2.76
N GLN A 162 -25.01 46.48 -1.52
CA GLN A 162 -26.18 47.29 -1.19
C GLN A 162 -25.91 48.78 -1.39
N THR A 163 -24.76 49.29 -0.92
CA THR A 163 -24.39 50.69 -1.09
C THR A 163 -24.15 51.07 -2.55
N GLU A 164 -23.54 50.20 -3.34
CA GLU A 164 -23.36 50.37 -4.80
C GLU A 164 -24.72 50.47 -5.50
N ASN A 165 -25.68 49.61 -5.16
CA ASN A 165 -27.02 49.66 -5.73
C ASN A 165 -27.74 50.98 -5.40
N VAL A 166 -27.61 51.48 -4.18
CA VAL A 166 -28.20 52.77 -3.76
C VAL A 166 -27.54 53.94 -4.49
N LEU A 167 -26.22 53.93 -4.65
CA LEU A 167 -25.51 54.95 -5.43
C LEU A 167 -25.98 54.92 -6.89
N CYS A 168 -26.12 53.75 -7.51
CA CYS A 168 -26.63 53.62 -8.87
C CYS A 168 -28.06 54.20 -9.01
N GLN A 169 -28.92 54.00 -8.00
CA GLN A 169 -30.27 54.56 -7.98
C GLN A 169 -30.24 56.09 -7.89
N LEU A 170 -29.41 56.65 -6.99
CA LEU A 170 -29.27 58.10 -6.83
C LEU A 170 -28.66 58.78 -8.05
N GLU A 171 -27.66 58.14 -8.69
CA GLU A 171 -27.09 58.61 -9.95
C GLU A 171 -28.13 58.61 -11.08
N ALA A 172 -29.00 57.59 -11.14
CA ALA A 172 -30.09 57.54 -12.12
C ALA A 172 -31.16 58.62 -11.87
N ASP A 173 -31.44 58.95 -10.61
CA ASP A 173 -32.39 60.01 -10.25
C ASP A 173 -31.82 61.41 -10.52
N LEU A 174 -30.50 61.61 -10.42
CA LEU A 174 -29.83 62.89 -10.75
C LEU A 174 -29.70 63.15 -12.26
N LEU A 175 -29.78 62.11 -13.10
CA LEU A 175 -29.71 62.20 -14.57
C LEU A 175 -31.09 62.34 -15.25
N ARG A 176 -32.18 62.44 -14.48
CA ARG A 176 -33.55 62.74 -14.95
C ARG A 176 -33.90 64.21 -14.75
#